data_AF-A0A928A2M7-F1
#
_entry.id   AF-A0A928A2M7-F1
#
_cell.length_a   1.000
_cell.length_b   1.000
_cell.length_c   1.000
_cell.angle_alpha   90.00
_cell.angle_beta   90.00
_cell.angle_gamma   90.00
#
_symmetry.space_group_name_H-M   'P 1'
#
loop_
_entity.id
_entity.type
_entity.pdbx_description
1 polymer ?
#
loop_
_entity_poly.entity_id
_entity_poly.type
_entity_poly.pdbx_seq_one_letter_code
_entity_poly.pdbx_strand_id
1 'polypeptide(L)'
;MLGYFIVLILVIGVQFLLQMTLGSLGLPMITIELIVNLVIAFIFSLLNYRGYKKEAFKDKAFHKSVLSYFLIFTVISLVIYALNVYL
;
A
#
# COMPACT_ATOMS: atom_id res chain seq x y z
N MET A 1 -1.51 -14.17 -13.64
CA MET A 1 -0.48 -13.10 -13.64
C MET A 1 -1.06 -11.76 -14.10
N LEU A 2 -1.76 -11.70 -15.24
CA LEU A 2 -2.34 -10.45 -15.79
C LEU A 2 -3.24 -9.67 -14.80
N GLY A 3 -4.09 -10.36 -14.03
CA GLY A 3 -4.93 -9.72 -13.01
C GLY A 3 -4.14 -9.04 -11.87
N TYR A 4 -2.95 -9.55 -11.54
CA TYR A 4 -2.09 -8.95 -10.51
C TYR A 4 -1.48 -7.64 -11.00
N PHE A 5 -1.07 -7.58 -12.28
CA PHE A 5 -0.55 -6.37 -12.91
C PHE A 5 -1.61 -5.26 -13.01
N ILE A 6 -2.85 -5.60 -13.36
CA ILE A 6 -3.95 -4.62 -13.45
C ILE A 6 -4.24 -4.01 -12.08
N VAL A 7 -4.27 -4.84 -11.02
CA VAL A 7 -4.44 -4.35 -9.64
C VAL A 7 -3.29 -3.43 -9.24
N LEU A 8 -2.06 -3.79 -9.62
CA LEU A 8 -0.86 -3.01 -9.30
C LEU A 8 -0.88 -1.63 -9.99
N ILE A 9 -1.30 -1.55 -11.26
CA ILE A 9 -1.49 -0.28 -11.97
C ILE A 9 -2.59 0.58 -11.34
N LEU A 10 -3.73 -0.02 -11.00
CA LEU A 10 -4.82 0.69 -10.31
C LEU A 10 -4.37 1.24 -8.96
N VAL A 11 -3.62 0.44 -8.21
CA VAL A 11 -3.03 0.82 -6.93
C VAL A 11 -2.11 2.04 -7.08
N ILE A 12 -1.21 2.04 -8.08
CA ILE A 12 -0.31 3.17 -8.35
C ILE A 12 -1.11 4.42 -8.75
N GLY A 13 -2.14 4.27 -9.60
CA GLY A 13 -2.99 5.39 -10.00
C GLY A 13 -3.75 6.02 -8.83
N VAL A 14 -4.31 5.19 -7.94
CA VAL A 14 -4.98 5.64 -6.72
C VAL A 14 -3.98 6.29 -5.75
N GLN A 15 -2.75 5.75 -5.65
CA GLN A 15 -1.65 6.39 -4.90
C GLN A 15 -1.41 7.82 -5.34
N PHE A 16 -1.25 8.02 -6.65
CA PHE A 16 -0.93 9.32 -7.21
C PHE A 16 -2.04 10.35 -6.96
N LEU A 17 -3.31 9.95 -7.17
CA LEU A 17 -4.47 10.79 -6.89
C LEU A 17 -4.60 11.17 -5.42
N LEU A 18 -4.40 10.22 -4.50
CA LEU A 18 -4.45 10.46 -3.06
C LEU A 18 -3.32 11.38 -2.60
N GLN A 19 -2.10 11.19 -3.12
CA GLN A 19 -0.97 12.08 -2.84
C GLN A 19 -1.23 13.52 -3.31
N MET A 20 -1.72 13.70 -4.53
CA MET A 20 -2.05 15.04 -5.03
C MET A 20 -3.14 15.72 -4.22
N THR A 21 -4.21 14.98 -3.89
CA THR A 21 -5.37 15.55 -3.19
C THR A 21 -5.03 15.88 -1.73
N LEU A 22 -4.40 14.95 -1.01
CA LEU A 22 -4.04 15.14 0.40
C LEU A 22 -2.86 16.10 0.57
N GLY A 23 -1.92 16.12 -0.38
CA GLY A 23 -0.84 17.10 -0.40
C GLY A 23 -1.37 18.53 -0.56
N SER A 24 -2.42 18.73 -1.37
CA SER A 24 -3.07 20.04 -1.51
C SER A 24 -3.75 20.54 -0.22
N LEU A 25 -4.05 19.64 0.72
CA LEU A 25 -4.60 19.97 2.05
C LEU A 25 -3.51 20.28 3.09
N GLY A 26 -2.23 20.31 2.69
CA GLY A 26 -1.10 20.59 3.58
C GLY A 26 -0.70 19.41 4.47
N LEU A 27 -1.17 18.20 4.17
CA LEU A 27 -0.76 17.01 4.92
C LEU A 27 0.68 16.62 4.56
N PRO A 28 1.50 16.22 5.54
CA PRO A 28 2.86 15.76 5.26
C PRO A 28 2.86 14.58 4.30
N MET A 29 3.71 14.65 3.27
CA MET A 29 3.80 13.62 2.23
C MET A 29 4.07 12.22 2.81
N ILE A 30 4.88 12.15 3.87
CA ILE A 30 5.17 10.90 4.58
C ILE A 30 3.92 10.27 5.22
N THR A 31 3.00 11.10 5.73
CA THR A 31 1.73 10.62 6.31
C THR A 31 0.86 10.01 5.23
N ILE A 32 0.83 10.64 4.06
CA ILE A 32 0.06 10.16 2.91
C ILE A 32 0.65 8.84 2.41
N GLU A 33 1.97 8.74 2.26
CA GLU A 33 2.65 7.51 1.86
C GLU A 33 2.37 6.35 2.81
N LEU A 34 2.44 6.57 4.12
CA LEU A 34 2.14 5.54 5.12
C LEU A 34 0.68 5.06 5.03
N ILE A 35 -0.28 5.98 4.92
CA ILE A 35 -1.70 5.62 4.76
C ILE A 35 -1.88 4.79 3.50
N VAL A 36 -1.31 5.21 2.38
CA VAL A 36 -1.55 4.48 1.13
C VAL A 36 -0.84 3.14 1.12
N ASN A 37 0.40 3.04 1.61
CA ASN A 37 1.10 1.77 1.76
C ASN A 37 0.31 0.79 2.63
N LEU A 38 -0.37 1.28 3.67
CA LEU A 38 -1.25 0.47 4.50
C LEU A 38 -2.48 -0.03 3.74
N VAL A 39 -3.16 0.84 2.98
CA VAL A 39 -4.32 0.45 2.15
C VAL A 39 -3.93 -0.61 1.13
N ILE A 40 -2.80 -0.44 0.46
CA ILE A 40 -2.29 -1.40 -0.52
C ILE A 40 -1.97 -2.73 0.15
N ALA A 41 -1.24 -2.71 1.26
CA ALA A 41 -0.94 -3.91 2.03
C ALA A 41 -2.21 -4.67 2.45
N PHE A 42 -3.28 -3.93 2.76
CA PHE A 42 -4.59 -4.49 3.06
C PHE A 42 -5.19 -5.21 1.84
N ILE A 43 -5.23 -4.55 0.68
CA ILE A 43 -5.76 -5.11 -0.57
C ILE A 43 -4.99 -6.37 -0.96
N PHE A 44 -3.65 -6.33 -0.95
CA PHE A 44 -2.83 -7.49 -1.28
C PHE A 44 -2.98 -8.63 -0.29
N SER A 45 -3.14 -8.33 1.00
CA SER A 45 -3.42 -9.36 2.00
C SER A 45 -4.76 -10.05 1.77
N LEU A 46 -5.81 -9.28 1.44
CA LEU A 46 -7.12 -9.82 1.13
C LEU A 46 -7.12 -10.68 -0.14
N LEU A 47 -6.37 -10.26 -1.17
CA LEU A 47 -6.19 -11.04 -2.40
C LEU A 47 -5.43 -12.34 -2.12
N ASN A 48 -4.38 -12.29 -1.30
CA ASN A 48 -3.61 -13.47 -0.91
C ASN A 48 -4.47 -14.46 -0.09
N TYR A 49 -5.38 -13.95 0.75
CA TYR A 49 -6.29 -14.77 1.57
C TYR A 49 -7.48 -15.37 0.80
N ARG A 50 -7.50 -15.31 -0.55
CA ARG A 50 -8.55 -15.87 -1.42
C ARG A 50 -9.99 -15.54 -0.98
N GLY A 51 -10.22 -14.30 -0.56
CA GLY A 51 -11.57 -13.74 -0.38
C GLY A 51 -11.82 -13.10 0.99
N TYR A 52 -12.75 -12.14 0.99
CA TYR A 52 -13.31 -11.48 2.17
C TYR A 52 -14.10 -12.48 3.02
N LYS A 53 -13.42 -13.34 3.78
CA LYS A 53 -14.07 -14.04 4.89
C LYS A 53 -14.15 -13.04 6.05
N LYS A 54 -15.34 -12.84 6.63
CA LYS A 54 -15.52 -12.00 7.83
C LYS A 54 -14.57 -12.38 8.97
N GLU A 55 -14.13 -13.63 8.99
CA GLU A 55 -13.19 -14.19 9.97
C GLU A 55 -11.72 -13.85 9.67
N ALA A 56 -11.38 -13.40 8.46
CA ALA A 56 -10.00 -13.04 8.10
C ALA A 56 -9.44 -11.93 9.01
N PHE A 57 -10.28 -10.99 9.43
CA PHE A 57 -9.90 -9.91 10.35
C PHE A 57 -9.61 -10.39 11.78
N LYS A 58 -9.99 -11.62 12.13
CA LYS A 58 -9.68 -12.24 13.44
C LYS A 58 -8.48 -13.18 13.36
N ASP A 59 -8.02 -13.50 12.16
CA ASP A 59 -6.92 -14.42 11.94
C ASP A 59 -5.57 -13.70 12.05
N LYS A 60 -4.70 -14.20 12.94
CA LYS A 60 -3.34 -13.67 13.11
C LYS A 60 -2.52 -13.76 11.82
N ALA A 61 -2.78 -14.75 10.97
CA ALA A 61 -2.03 -14.91 9.72
C ALA A 61 -2.38 -13.81 8.71
N PHE A 62 -3.61 -13.31 8.71
CA PHE A 62 -4.02 -12.14 7.91
C PHE A 62 -3.28 -10.88 8.37
N HIS A 63 -3.29 -10.59 9.68
CA HIS A 63 -2.57 -9.42 10.23
C HIS A 63 -1.07 -9.49 9.95
N LYS A 64 -0.47 -10.69 10.03
CA LYS A 64 0.93 -10.91 9.67
C LYS A 64 1.19 -10.65 8.19
N SER A 65 0.26 -11.05 7.31
CA SER A 65 0.32 -10.74 5.88
C SER A 65 0.24 -9.24 5.63
N VAL A 66 -0.68 -8.53 6.28
CA VAL A 66 -0.83 -7.07 6.17
C VAL A 66 0.45 -6.38 6.60
N LEU A 67 0.99 -6.75 7.76
CA LEU A 67 2.23 -6.18 8.26
C LEU A 67 3.41 -6.44 7.32
N SER A 68 3.50 -7.65 6.75
CA SER A 68 4.57 -8.02 5.83
C SER A 68 4.52 -7.18 4.54
N TYR A 69 3.36 -7.09 3.91
CA TYR A 69 3.20 -6.25 2.71
C TYR A 69 3.39 -4.77 3.03
N PHE A 70 2.91 -4.30 4.17
CA PHE A 70 3.08 -2.90 4.60
C PHE A 70 4.56 -2.54 4.76
N LEU A 71 5.34 -3.40 5.41
CA LEU A 71 6.79 -3.21 5.56
C LEU A 71 7.48 -3.23 4.21
N ILE A 72 7.14 -4.16 3.32
CA ILE A 72 7.71 -4.23 1.96
C ILE A 72 7.45 -2.93 1.20
N PHE A 73 6.20 -2.46 1.14
CA PHE A 73 5.87 -1.23 0.42
C PHE A 73 6.52 0.00 1.05
N THR A 74 6.57 0.07 2.38
CA THR A 74 7.22 1.19 3.09
C THR A 74 8.72 1.24 2.82
N VAL A 75 9.41 0.10 2.86
CA VAL A 75 10.84 0.02 2.54
C VAL A 75 11.09 0.41 1.07
N ILE A 76 10.26 -0.07 0.15
CA ILE A 76 10.36 0.31 -1.27
C ILE A 76 10.18 1.83 -1.44
N SER A 77 9.14 2.42 -0.83
CA SER A 77 8.92 3.87 -0.87
C SER A 77 10.11 4.65 -0.32
N LEU A 78 10.68 4.23 0.82
CA LEU A 78 11.85 4.87 1.42
C LEU A 78 13.09 4.78 0.53
N VAL A 79 13.33 3.63 -0.11
CA VAL A 79 14.43 3.46 -1.06
C VAL A 79 14.25 4.36 -2.28
N ILE A 80 13.05 4.43 -2.84
CA ILE A 80 12.74 5.34 -3.97
C ILE A 80 12.93 6.80 -3.56
N TYR A 81 12.45 7.18 -2.38
CA TYR A 81 12.64 8.53 -1.85
C TYR A 81 14.12 8.86 -1.71
N ALA A 82 14.90 7.99 -1.07
CA ALA A 82 16.35 8.18 -0.95
C ALA A 82 17.01 8.33 -2.33
N LEU A 83 16.68 7.47 -3.29
CA LEU A 83 17.23 7.57 -4.65
C LEU A 83 16.87 8.90 -5.35
N ASN A 84 15.65 9.42 -5.16
CA ASN A 84 15.23 10.70 -5.75
C ASN A 84 15.83 11.92 -5.04
N VAL A 85 16.25 11.80 -3.78
CA VAL A 85 16.93 12.89 -3.06
C VAL A 85 18.40 13.03 -3.50
N TYR A 86 19.01 11.95 -4.00
CA TYR A 86 20.42 11.93 -4.43
C TYR A 86 20.64 12.06 -5.95
N LEU A 87 19.57 12.27 -6.73
CA LEU A 87 19.57 12.54 -8.18
C LEU A 87 19.14 13.98 -8.45
#